data_AF-A0A8W8J9Q8-F1
#
_entry.id   AF-A0A8W8J9Q8-F1
#
_cell.length_a   1.000
_cell.length_b   1.000
_cell.length_c   1.000
_cell.angle_alpha   90.00
_cell.angle_beta   90.00
_cell.angle_gamma   90.00
#
_symmetry.space_group_name_H-M   'P 1'
#
loop_
_entity.id
_entity.type
_entity.pdbx_description
1 polymer ?
#
loop_
_entity_poly.entity_id
_entity_poly.type
_entity_poly.pdbx_seq_one_letter_code
_entity_poly.pdbx_strand_id
1 'polypeptide(L)'
;ESFAAQLQLAMAKADSENLARSIAEEQLTDVEKEKTVLELEIKELMNRHKTEISKKEHLIQIMEDSKREYSKEIEELTAEKNDLNSRLQKLSEDLRQVQSQSGGSSSEIEKLKKNLEEEKLKKIQAVNKLAEIMNRKEYSSKKSGKNNAADQALKKKEKEMRKLQQDLHMEKEKYNKMVEKLGRDLSETQAALFEEGQQKGKLQMELDAKESEIEQLRQKLAVSDNVSINSSHLEDGDVSLTSASPSDIHMEGWLAVPNKQNIKKYGWKKQYVVVSSKKVLFYNSEADRQNVSDPVLVLDIESLFHVRPVTQGDVYRADSKDIPRIFQVLYATEGENRRPEEIGHDMSAQDKSAVEMHKGHEFVPIHYRTPTTCDSCNKPVWHMLHPPQALECRRCHTKAHKDHLDKNEEFVGYCKVNYDQNIQAKEMLLLADTSEKQKVWIQHLSKKISRKGFASSGTAGPTRNTRQYASFGIQARQSNARSSSTLPSNSRPS
;
A
#
# COMPACT_ATOMS: atom_id res chain seq x y z
N GLU A 1 -55.40 67.99 -65.71
CA GLU A 1 -55.44 67.40 -64.36
C GLU A 1 -55.45 68.51 -63.32
N SER A 2 -56.19 68.37 -62.22
CA SER A 2 -56.40 69.45 -61.23
C SER A 2 -55.20 69.61 -60.30
N PHE A 3 -54.77 70.84 -60.03
CA PHE A 3 -53.69 71.19 -59.10
C PHE A 3 -53.84 70.55 -57.70
N ALA A 4 -55.08 70.31 -57.27
CA ALA A 4 -55.37 69.68 -55.98
C ALA A 4 -54.84 68.23 -55.88
N ALA A 5 -54.94 67.46 -56.98
CA ALA A 5 -54.45 66.08 -57.00
C ALA A 5 -52.91 66.01 -57.01
N GLN A 6 -52.25 66.94 -57.70
CA GLN A 6 -50.79 67.06 -57.69
C GLN A 6 -50.26 67.46 -56.31
N LEU A 7 -50.95 68.36 -55.60
CA LEU A 7 -50.61 68.76 -54.24
C LEU A 7 -50.76 67.57 -53.26
N GLN A 8 -51.87 66.82 -53.33
CA GLN A 8 -52.07 65.64 -52.48
C GLN A 8 -51.00 64.57 -52.72
N LEU A 9 -50.61 64.32 -53.97
CA LEU A 9 -49.55 63.37 -54.30
C LEU A 9 -48.18 63.85 -53.76
N ALA A 10 -47.89 65.15 -53.87
CA ALA A 10 -46.66 65.72 -53.32
C ALA A 10 -46.62 65.63 -51.78
N MET A 11 -47.74 65.87 -51.10
CA MET A 11 -47.87 65.71 -49.65
C MET A 11 -47.67 64.25 -49.23
N ALA A 12 -48.35 63.30 -49.89
CA ALA A 12 -48.20 61.88 -49.60
C ALA A 12 -46.76 61.40 -49.83
N LYS A 13 -46.07 61.92 -50.85
CA LYS A 13 -44.66 61.62 -51.10
C LYS A 13 -43.76 62.18 -50.00
N ALA A 14 -43.97 63.43 -49.58
CA ALA A 14 -43.23 64.04 -48.48
C ALA A 14 -43.44 63.28 -47.15
N ASP A 15 -44.66 62.85 -46.86
CA ASP A 15 -44.96 62.04 -45.67
C ASP A 15 -44.28 60.67 -45.75
N SER A 16 -44.28 60.02 -46.92
CA SER A 16 -43.58 58.75 -47.11
C SER A 16 -42.06 58.88 -46.97
N GLU A 17 -41.47 59.98 -47.44
CA GLU A 17 -40.05 60.26 -47.31
C GLU A 17 -39.67 60.58 -45.87
N ASN A 18 -40.49 61.36 -45.15
CA ASN A 18 -40.29 61.63 -43.73
C ASN A 18 -40.40 60.35 -42.89
N LEU A 19 -41.34 59.46 -43.19
CA LEU A 19 -41.44 58.15 -42.54
C LEU A 19 -40.21 57.28 -42.83
N ALA A 20 -39.77 57.21 -44.10
CA ALA A 20 -38.57 56.46 -44.47
C ALA A 20 -37.32 57.01 -43.80
N ARG A 21 -37.19 58.35 -43.69
CA ARG A 21 -36.10 59.01 -42.97
C ARG A 21 -36.13 58.68 -41.48
N SER A 22 -37.30 58.76 -40.84
CA SER A 22 -37.47 58.43 -39.43
C SER A 22 -37.09 56.97 -39.13
N ILE A 23 -37.49 56.03 -39.99
CA ILE A 23 -37.14 54.60 -39.84
C ILE A 23 -35.62 54.41 -40.02
N ALA A 24 -35.01 55.07 -41.00
CA ALA A 24 -33.56 54.98 -41.23
C ALA A 24 -32.75 55.60 -40.09
N GLU A 25 -33.21 56.72 -39.52
CA GLU A 25 -32.60 57.35 -38.35
C GLU A 25 -32.70 56.43 -37.12
N GLU A 26 -33.88 55.84 -36.85
CA GLU A 26 -34.06 54.89 -35.75
C GLU A 26 -33.14 53.67 -35.90
N GLN A 27 -33.11 53.06 -37.09
CA GLN A 27 -32.21 51.94 -37.40
C GLN A 27 -30.73 52.31 -37.22
N LEU A 28 -30.32 53.51 -37.63
CA LEU A 28 -28.96 53.98 -37.42
C LEU A 28 -28.64 54.09 -35.93
N THR A 29 -29.55 54.66 -35.13
CA THR A 29 -29.33 54.77 -33.68
C THR A 29 -29.25 53.41 -32.99
N ASP A 30 -30.03 52.42 -33.46
CA ASP A 30 -30.00 51.07 -32.88
C ASP A 30 -28.70 50.35 -33.23
N VAL A 31 -28.23 50.44 -34.49
CA VAL A 31 -26.93 49.91 -34.89
C VAL A 31 -25.78 50.60 -34.13
N GLU A 32 -25.86 51.91 -33.90
CA GLU A 32 -24.87 52.63 -33.10
C GLU A 32 -24.85 52.14 -31.64
N LYS A 33 -26.01 51.91 -31.02
CA LYS A 33 -26.09 51.33 -29.67
C LYS A 33 -25.49 49.93 -29.65
N GLU A 34 -25.90 49.05 -30.57
CA GLU A 34 -25.37 47.69 -30.69
C GLU A 34 -23.84 47.69 -30.83
N LYS A 35 -23.31 48.56 -31.71
CA LYS A 35 -21.86 48.73 -31.86
C LYS A 35 -21.19 49.13 -30.55
N THR A 36 -21.74 50.09 -29.81
CA THR A 36 -21.15 50.50 -28.52
C THR A 36 -21.16 49.38 -27.48
N VAL A 37 -22.22 48.58 -27.43
CA VAL A 37 -22.33 47.42 -26.53
C VAL A 37 -21.25 46.39 -26.89
N LEU A 38 -21.13 46.04 -28.17
CA LEU A 38 -20.12 45.09 -28.64
C LEU A 38 -18.69 45.59 -28.39
N GLU A 39 -18.41 46.89 -28.58
CA GLU A 39 -17.10 47.46 -28.28
C GLU A 39 -16.74 47.36 -26.79
N LEU A 40 -17.71 47.56 -25.90
CA LEU A 40 -17.52 47.41 -24.45
C LEU A 40 -17.30 45.94 -24.07
N GLU A 41 -18.08 45.02 -24.63
CA GLU A 41 -17.93 43.57 -24.40
C GLU A 41 -16.56 43.07 -24.84
N ILE A 42 -16.09 43.46 -26.03
CA ILE A 42 -14.75 43.11 -26.54
C ILE A 42 -13.68 43.64 -25.59
N LYS A 43 -13.80 44.89 -25.14
CA LYS A 43 -12.83 45.50 -24.23
C LYS A 43 -12.79 44.80 -22.88
N GLU A 44 -13.95 44.40 -22.35
CA GLU A 44 -14.04 43.63 -21.11
C GLU A 44 -13.39 42.25 -21.26
N LEU A 45 -13.68 41.54 -22.37
CA LEU A 45 -13.07 40.25 -22.68
C LEU A 45 -11.55 40.37 -22.82
N MET A 46 -11.05 41.39 -23.51
CA MET A 46 -9.61 41.65 -23.65
C MET A 46 -8.94 41.90 -22.28
N ASN A 47 -9.56 42.71 -21.42
CA ASN A 47 -9.04 42.96 -20.07
C ASN A 47 -9.03 41.68 -19.22
N ARG A 48 -10.11 40.89 -19.28
CA ARG A 48 -10.18 39.59 -18.60
C ARG A 48 -9.07 38.67 -19.07
N HIS A 49 -8.88 38.51 -20.39
CA HIS A 49 -7.79 37.71 -20.96
C HIS A 49 -6.41 38.22 -20.54
N LYS A 50 -6.18 39.53 -20.54
CA LYS A 50 -4.91 40.11 -20.07
C LYS A 50 -4.61 39.75 -18.61
N THR A 51 -5.62 39.83 -17.73
CA THR A 51 -5.44 39.44 -16.32
C THR A 51 -5.20 37.94 -16.16
N GLU A 52 -5.89 37.10 -16.94
CA GLU A 52 -5.69 35.65 -16.90
C GLU A 52 -4.31 35.24 -17.43
N ILE A 53 -3.82 35.88 -18.49
CA ILE A 53 -2.46 35.67 -19.00
C ILE A 53 -1.44 36.02 -17.91
N SER A 54 -1.57 37.18 -17.27
CA SER A 54 -0.64 37.59 -16.21
C SER A 54 -0.65 36.64 -15.00
N LYS A 55 -1.82 36.12 -14.61
CA LYS A 55 -1.91 35.08 -13.56
C LYS A 55 -1.21 33.78 -13.99
N LYS A 56 -1.43 33.34 -15.23
CA LYS A 56 -0.78 32.14 -15.77
C LYS A 56 0.73 32.29 -15.86
N GLU A 57 1.24 33.45 -16.29
CA GLU A 57 2.67 33.76 -16.31
C GLU A 57 3.28 33.70 -14.90
N HIS A 58 2.59 34.25 -13.90
CA HIS A 58 3.04 34.18 -12.51
C HIS A 58 3.07 32.73 -11.98
N LEU A 59 2.05 31.93 -12.28
CA LEU A 59 2.03 30.52 -11.89
C LEU A 59 3.13 29.71 -12.60
N ILE A 60 3.40 29.98 -13.87
CA ILE A 60 4.51 29.35 -14.60
C ILE A 60 5.83 29.68 -13.91
N GLN A 61 6.05 30.94 -13.53
CA GLN A 61 7.27 31.35 -12.83
C GLN A 61 7.47 30.59 -11.52
N ILE A 62 6.43 30.46 -10.69
CA ILE A 62 6.49 29.69 -9.43
C ILE A 62 6.85 28.23 -9.71
N MET A 63 6.21 27.61 -10.71
CA MET A 63 6.48 26.22 -11.08
C MET A 63 7.90 26.02 -11.62
N GLU A 64 8.44 26.99 -12.35
CA GLU A 64 9.81 26.95 -12.83
C GLU A 64 10.83 27.07 -11.69
N ASP A 65 10.55 27.91 -10.70
CA ASP A 65 11.43 28.08 -9.53
C ASP A 65 11.41 26.81 -8.65
N SER A 66 10.23 26.23 -8.38
CA SER A 66 10.15 24.93 -7.69
C SER A 66 10.85 23.80 -8.46
N LYS A 67 10.74 23.80 -9.80
CA LYS A 67 11.47 22.82 -10.63
C LYS A 67 12.99 22.97 -10.47
N ARG A 68 13.51 24.21 -10.42
CA ARG A 68 14.95 24.45 -10.21
C ARG A 68 15.40 23.97 -8.85
N GLU A 69 14.58 24.19 -7.82
CA GLU A 69 14.86 23.73 -6.45
C GLU A 69 14.92 22.20 -6.36
N TYR A 70 13.91 21.50 -6.88
CA TYR A 70 13.92 20.03 -6.92
C TYR A 70 15.08 19.45 -7.75
N SER A 71 15.44 20.08 -8.87
CA SER A 71 16.62 19.67 -9.63
C SER A 71 17.90 19.75 -8.79
N LYS A 72 18.06 20.82 -8.00
CA LYS A 72 19.22 21.00 -7.13
C LYS A 72 19.25 19.94 -6.02
N GLU A 73 18.11 19.66 -5.39
CA GLU A 73 17.99 18.62 -4.36
C GLU A 73 18.32 17.22 -4.91
N ILE A 74 17.88 16.91 -6.14
CA ILE A 74 18.22 15.65 -6.82
C ILE A 74 19.74 15.55 -7.07
N GLU A 75 20.39 16.64 -7.47
CA GLU A 75 21.85 16.67 -7.67
C GLU A 75 22.61 16.44 -6.35
N GLU A 76 22.17 17.08 -5.26
CA GLU A 76 22.72 16.92 -3.91
C GLU A 76 22.56 15.46 -3.42
N LEU A 77 21.36 14.89 -3.47
CA LEU A 77 21.10 13.50 -3.08
C LEU A 77 21.88 12.50 -3.95
N THR A 78 22.07 12.80 -5.23
CA THR A 78 22.88 11.97 -6.13
C THR A 78 24.36 12.01 -5.74
N ALA A 79 24.88 13.17 -5.34
CA ALA A 79 26.24 13.31 -4.85
C ALA A 79 26.45 12.54 -3.54
N GLU A 80 25.53 12.66 -2.59
CA GLU A 80 25.57 11.93 -1.32
C GLU A 80 25.50 10.41 -1.51
N LYS A 81 24.60 9.94 -2.39
CA LYS A 81 24.52 8.52 -2.75
C LYS A 81 25.84 8.01 -3.30
N ASN A 82 26.52 8.78 -4.16
CA ASN A 82 27.79 8.39 -4.73
C ASN A 82 28.91 8.33 -3.67
N ASP A 83 28.94 9.29 -2.73
CA ASP A 83 29.89 9.27 -1.60
C ASP A 83 29.65 8.05 -0.69
N LEU A 84 28.40 7.78 -0.31
CA LEU A 84 28.05 6.62 0.49
C LEU A 84 28.41 5.30 -0.20
N ASN A 85 28.17 5.20 -1.51
CA ASN A 85 28.51 4.01 -2.28
C ASN A 85 30.05 3.81 -2.34
N SER A 86 30.82 4.90 -2.50
CA SER A 86 32.29 4.86 -2.44
C SER A 86 32.78 4.39 -1.05
N ARG A 87 32.18 4.90 0.03
CA ARG A 87 32.49 4.45 1.40
C ARG A 87 32.16 2.98 1.62
N LEU A 88 31.02 2.51 1.11
CA LEU A 88 30.59 1.13 1.24
C LEU A 88 31.54 0.19 0.48
N GLN A 89 31.96 0.56 -0.73
CA GLN A 89 32.97 -0.18 -1.49
C GLN A 89 34.29 -0.26 -0.70
N LYS A 90 34.77 0.85 -0.15
CA LYS A 90 35.99 0.87 0.65
C LYS A 90 35.90 -0.05 1.88
N LEU A 91 34.80 0.04 2.64
CA LEU A 91 34.57 -0.83 3.78
C LEU A 91 34.49 -2.31 3.37
N SER A 92 33.88 -2.62 2.23
CA SER A 92 33.82 -4.00 1.73
C SER A 92 35.19 -4.57 1.38
N GLU A 93 36.08 -3.76 0.80
CA GLU A 93 37.45 -4.17 0.48
C GLU A 93 38.30 -4.31 1.75
N ASP A 94 38.18 -3.39 2.71
CA ASP A 94 38.83 -3.49 4.02
C ASP A 94 38.41 -4.79 4.74
N LEU A 95 37.12 -5.14 4.71
CA LEU A 95 36.58 -6.35 5.33
C LEU A 95 37.12 -7.63 4.66
N ARG A 96 37.20 -7.62 3.32
CA ARG A 96 37.81 -8.70 2.53
C ARG A 96 39.31 -8.84 2.82
N GLN A 97 40.01 -7.73 3.02
CA GLN A 97 41.42 -7.74 3.41
C GLN A 97 41.61 -8.37 4.80
N VAL A 98 40.78 -8.00 5.78
CA VAL A 98 40.82 -8.59 7.14
C VAL A 98 40.49 -10.09 7.12
N GLN A 99 39.52 -10.51 6.31
CA GLN A 99 39.21 -11.95 6.12
C GLN A 99 40.40 -12.72 5.53
N SER A 100 41.13 -12.12 4.58
CA SER A 100 42.32 -12.76 3.99
C SER A 100 43.46 -12.90 5.02
N GLN A 101 43.66 -11.90 5.89
CA GLN A 101 44.70 -11.92 6.93
C GLN A 101 44.37 -12.93 8.06
N SER A 102 43.11 -13.06 8.44
CA SER A 102 42.67 -13.99 9.49
C SER A 102 42.81 -15.46 9.08
N GLY A 103 42.68 -15.79 7.79
CA GLY A 103 43.01 -17.12 7.28
C GLY A 103 44.48 -17.50 7.48
N GLY A 104 45.39 -16.54 7.28
CA GLY A 104 46.83 -16.69 7.58
C GLY A 104 47.10 -16.91 9.06
N SER A 105 46.46 -16.11 9.93
CA SER A 105 46.58 -16.27 11.39
C SER A 105 46.06 -17.63 11.90
N SER A 106 45.01 -18.19 11.29
CA SER A 106 44.50 -19.52 11.68
C SER A 106 45.50 -20.64 11.39
N SER A 107 46.21 -20.57 10.26
CA SER A 107 47.27 -21.54 9.91
C SER A 107 48.45 -21.46 10.89
N GLU A 108 48.84 -20.24 11.27
CA GLU A 108 49.87 -19.98 12.28
C GLU A 108 49.47 -20.58 13.64
N ILE A 109 48.21 -20.42 14.06
CA ILE A 109 47.66 -20.96 15.31
C ILE A 109 47.70 -22.50 15.30
N GLU A 110 47.35 -23.16 14.18
CA GLU A 110 47.44 -24.61 14.08
C GLU A 110 48.88 -25.13 14.19
N LYS A 111 49.84 -24.47 13.54
CA LYS A 111 51.27 -24.82 13.66
C LYS A 111 51.76 -24.69 15.10
N LEU A 112 51.42 -23.60 15.77
CA LEU A 112 51.78 -23.39 17.17
C LEU A 112 51.15 -24.43 18.11
N LYS A 113 49.88 -24.81 17.86
CA LYS A 113 49.23 -25.89 18.61
C LYS A 113 49.91 -27.24 18.40
N LYS A 114 50.30 -27.56 17.16
CA LYS A 114 51.03 -28.81 16.86
C LYS A 114 52.39 -28.84 17.57
N ASN A 115 53.15 -27.76 17.48
CA ASN A 115 54.44 -27.63 18.16
C ASN A 115 54.29 -27.75 19.70
N LEU A 116 53.22 -27.18 20.26
CA LEU A 116 52.92 -27.29 21.67
C LEU A 116 52.64 -28.74 22.09
N GLU A 117 51.87 -29.50 21.30
CA GLU A 117 51.60 -30.91 21.58
C GLU A 117 52.87 -31.78 21.46
N GLU A 118 53.72 -31.52 20.48
CA GLU A 118 55.02 -32.19 20.37
C GLU A 118 55.90 -31.94 21.61
N GLU A 119 55.97 -30.69 22.08
CA GLU A 119 56.72 -30.35 23.30
C GLU A 119 56.09 -30.97 24.56
N LYS A 120 54.76 -31.02 24.67
CA LYS A 120 54.09 -31.74 25.76
C LYS A 120 54.44 -33.22 25.74
N LEU A 121 54.44 -33.85 24.57
CA LEU A 121 54.76 -35.28 24.43
C LEU A 121 56.21 -35.55 24.85
N LYS A 122 57.17 -34.75 24.37
CA LYS A 122 58.59 -34.84 24.77
C LYS A 122 58.75 -34.65 26.27
N LYS A 123 58.03 -33.68 26.86
CA LYS A 123 58.03 -33.43 28.31
C LYS A 123 57.48 -34.64 29.08
N ILE A 124 56.37 -35.23 28.64
CA ILE A 124 55.78 -36.42 29.28
C ILE A 124 56.76 -37.60 29.21
N GLN A 125 57.39 -37.82 28.05
CA GLN A 125 58.40 -38.88 27.90
C GLN A 125 59.61 -38.66 28.81
N ALA A 126 60.12 -37.42 28.90
CA ALA A 126 61.21 -37.07 29.80
C ALA A 126 60.84 -37.26 31.28
N VAL A 127 59.64 -36.83 31.69
CA VAL A 127 59.13 -37.00 33.05
C VAL A 127 58.92 -38.47 33.39
N ASN A 128 58.34 -39.26 32.48
CA ASN A 128 58.15 -40.70 32.68
C ASN A 128 59.47 -41.45 32.75
N LYS A 129 60.45 -41.08 31.92
CA LYS A 129 61.80 -41.66 31.99
C LYS A 129 62.51 -41.27 33.27
N LEU A 130 62.35 -40.04 33.74
CA LEU A 130 62.83 -39.59 35.05
C LEU A 130 62.15 -40.34 36.19
N ALA A 131 60.84 -40.56 36.13
CA ALA A 131 60.10 -41.35 37.12
C ALA A 131 60.55 -42.82 37.13
N GLU A 132 60.81 -43.40 35.97
CA GLU A 132 61.39 -44.75 35.83
C GLU A 132 62.80 -44.83 36.43
N ILE A 133 63.65 -43.83 36.16
CA ILE A 133 65.01 -43.74 36.72
C ILE A 133 64.97 -43.48 38.23
N MET A 134 64.07 -42.63 38.71
CA MET A 134 63.85 -42.34 40.14
C MET A 134 63.39 -43.58 40.89
N ASN A 135 62.43 -44.34 40.33
CA ASN A 135 61.96 -45.61 40.90
C ASN A 135 63.02 -46.72 40.84
N ARG A 136 64.03 -46.59 39.97
CA ARG A 136 65.24 -47.45 39.98
C ARG A 136 66.34 -46.95 40.92
N LYS A 137 66.21 -45.76 41.51
CA LYS A 137 67.24 -45.09 42.33
C LYS A 137 66.91 -45.04 43.83
N GLU A 138 65.95 -45.84 44.31
CA GLU A 138 65.65 -45.98 45.74
C GLU A 138 66.75 -46.71 46.56
N TYR A 139 67.90 -47.03 45.96
CA TYR A 139 69.16 -47.24 46.69
C TYR A 139 70.19 -46.20 46.25
N SER A 140 70.16 -45.02 46.86
CA SER A 140 71.35 -44.33 47.41
C SER A 140 71.09 -42.84 47.66
N SER A 141 71.21 -42.50 48.95
CA SER A 141 71.80 -41.27 49.50
C SER A 141 71.19 -39.89 49.17
N LYS A 142 70.52 -39.38 50.22
CA LYS A 142 70.77 -38.10 50.92
C LYS A 142 71.54 -36.98 50.20
N LYS A 143 70.93 -35.80 50.36
CA LYS A 143 71.44 -34.49 50.83
C LYS A 143 71.54 -33.33 49.83
N SER A 144 70.83 -32.27 50.23
CA SER A 144 71.31 -30.89 50.40
C SER A 144 71.36 -29.95 49.18
N GLY A 145 70.37 -29.04 49.14
CA GLY A 145 70.58 -27.60 49.31
C GLY A 145 71.26 -26.80 48.19
N LYS A 146 70.49 -25.92 47.53
CA LYS A 146 70.77 -24.47 47.36
C LYS A 146 69.66 -23.78 46.56
N ASN A 147 68.76 -23.09 47.26
CA ASN A 147 67.68 -22.28 46.69
C ASN A 147 68.14 -20.82 46.48
N ASN A 148 68.80 -20.53 45.35
CA ASN A 148 69.05 -19.13 44.94
C ASN A 148 68.67 -18.85 43.47
N ALA A 149 68.69 -19.86 42.58
CA ALA A 149 68.25 -19.70 41.20
C ALA A 149 66.72 -19.67 41.06
N ALA A 150 66.00 -20.44 41.89
CA ALA A 150 64.54 -20.47 41.92
C ALA A 150 63.94 -19.13 42.38
N ASP A 151 64.59 -18.45 43.33
CA ASP A 151 64.13 -17.16 43.87
C ASP A 151 64.29 -16.00 42.87
N GLN A 152 65.37 -16.01 42.06
CA GLN A 152 65.52 -15.06 40.94
C GLN A 152 64.53 -15.32 39.80
N ALA A 153 64.27 -16.59 39.47
CA ALA A 153 63.27 -16.94 38.47
C ALA A 153 61.85 -16.57 38.92
N LEU A 154 61.54 -16.75 40.21
CA LEU A 154 60.28 -16.32 40.81
C LEU A 154 60.11 -14.80 40.74
N LYS A 155 61.13 -14.03 41.12
CA LYS A 155 61.13 -12.55 41.02
C LYS A 155 60.96 -12.04 39.59
N LYS A 156 61.53 -12.75 38.59
CA LYS A 156 61.33 -12.42 37.17
C LYS A 156 59.90 -12.72 36.73
N LYS A 157 59.35 -13.87 37.11
CA LYS A 157 57.95 -14.26 36.86
C LYS A 157 56.95 -13.31 37.55
N GLU A 158 57.24 -12.84 38.76
CA GLU A 158 56.40 -11.88 39.48
C GLU A 158 56.36 -10.50 38.79
N LYS A 159 57.51 -10.01 38.29
CA LYS A 159 57.54 -8.77 37.48
C LYS A 159 56.78 -8.92 36.18
N GLU A 160 56.91 -10.06 35.51
CA GLU A 160 56.22 -10.37 34.27
C GLU A 160 54.71 -10.52 34.49
N MET A 161 54.29 -11.12 35.61
CA MET A 161 52.89 -11.27 36.01
C MET A 161 52.24 -9.92 36.36
N ARG A 162 52.97 -9.04 37.07
CA ARG A 162 52.50 -7.66 37.31
C ARG A 162 52.35 -6.87 36.01
N LYS A 163 53.30 -7.01 35.08
CA LYS A 163 53.23 -6.36 33.76
C LYS A 163 52.03 -6.85 32.96
N LEU A 164 51.83 -8.18 32.88
CA LEU A 164 50.69 -8.78 32.21
C LEU A 164 49.35 -8.40 32.85
N GLN A 165 49.28 -8.25 34.18
CA GLN A 165 48.08 -7.73 34.86
C GLN A 165 47.79 -6.29 34.49
N GLN A 166 48.82 -5.44 34.35
CA GLN A 166 48.68 -4.04 33.98
C GLN A 166 48.25 -3.89 32.51
N ASP A 167 48.84 -4.69 31.61
CA ASP A 167 48.47 -4.76 30.19
C ASP A 167 47.01 -5.25 30.04
N LEU A 168 46.61 -6.28 30.80
CA LEU A 168 45.23 -6.78 30.82
C LEU A 168 44.25 -5.71 31.32
N HIS A 169 44.64 -4.91 32.33
CA HIS A 169 43.80 -3.84 32.84
C HIS A 169 43.63 -2.71 31.83
N MET A 170 44.71 -2.27 31.19
CA MET A 170 44.66 -1.29 30.10
C MET A 170 43.80 -1.77 28.93
N GLU A 171 43.90 -3.04 28.54
CA GLU A 171 43.13 -3.58 27.43
C GLU A 171 41.63 -3.66 27.76
N LYS A 172 41.28 -3.99 29.02
CA LYS A 172 39.89 -3.92 29.50
C LYS A 172 39.34 -2.50 29.48
N GLU A 173 40.12 -1.50 29.89
CA GLU A 173 39.69 -0.10 29.83
C GLU A 173 39.47 0.39 28.39
N LYS A 174 40.34 0.00 27.45
CA LYS A 174 40.15 0.31 26.03
C LYS A 174 38.87 -0.33 25.48
N TYR A 175 38.62 -1.59 25.82
CA TYR A 175 37.40 -2.28 25.42
C TYR A 175 36.15 -1.62 25.99
N ASN A 176 36.16 -1.26 27.29
CA ASN A 176 35.04 -0.54 27.90
C ASN A 176 34.77 0.81 27.21
N LYS A 177 35.81 1.60 26.93
CA LYS A 177 35.66 2.86 26.18
C LYS A 177 35.11 2.65 24.77
N MET A 178 35.52 1.59 24.09
CA MET A 178 34.98 1.23 22.78
C MET A 178 33.49 0.86 22.85
N VAL A 179 33.10 0.05 23.84
CA VAL A 179 31.70 -0.34 24.06
C VAL A 179 30.84 0.88 24.38
N GLU A 180 31.29 1.77 25.26
CA GLU A 180 30.58 3.02 25.56
C GLU A 180 30.45 3.95 24.36
N LYS A 181 31.45 3.97 23.48
CA LYS A 181 31.39 4.74 22.23
C LYS A 181 30.35 4.13 21.28
N LEU A 182 30.43 2.82 21.02
CA LEU A 182 29.48 2.13 20.15
C LEU A 182 28.05 2.23 20.66
N GLY A 183 27.84 2.20 21.99
CA GLY A 183 26.53 2.42 22.60
C GLY A 183 25.97 3.82 22.35
N ARG A 184 26.82 4.85 22.41
CA ARG A 184 26.44 6.23 22.07
C ARG A 184 26.14 6.38 20.58
N ASP A 185 27.03 5.90 19.71
CA ASP A 185 26.87 5.96 18.26
C ASP A 185 25.58 5.24 17.82
N LEU A 186 25.25 4.10 18.44
CA LEU A 186 23.99 3.37 18.21
C LEU A 186 22.76 4.19 18.61
N SER A 187 22.79 4.80 19.80
CA SER A 187 21.68 5.63 20.29
C SER A 187 21.46 6.88 19.41
N GLU A 188 22.53 7.52 18.96
CA GLU A 188 22.47 8.70 18.08
C GLU A 188 21.93 8.33 16.70
N THR A 189 22.40 7.22 16.13
CA THR A 189 21.89 6.70 14.84
C THR A 189 20.41 6.35 14.93
N GLN A 190 19.97 5.76 16.05
CA GLN A 190 18.57 5.38 16.26
C GLN A 190 17.66 6.61 16.44
N ALA A 191 18.15 7.68 17.07
CA ALA A 191 17.43 8.94 17.16
C ALA A 191 17.29 9.64 15.80
N ALA A 192 18.38 9.70 15.01
CA ALA A 192 18.36 10.26 13.66
C ALA A 192 17.39 9.50 12.73
N LEU A 193 17.39 8.17 12.80
CA LEU A 193 16.44 7.34 12.03
C LEU A 193 14.97 7.64 12.37
N PHE A 194 14.67 7.89 13.65
CA PHE A 194 13.33 8.24 14.09
C PHE A 194 12.89 9.63 13.59
N GLU A 195 13.80 10.60 13.62
CA GLU A 195 13.54 11.95 13.10
C GLU A 195 13.31 11.95 11.58
N GLU A 196 14.17 11.25 10.82
CA GLU A 196 14.00 11.02 9.38
C GLU A 196 12.68 10.32 9.06
N GLY A 197 12.30 9.30 9.82
CA GLY A 197 11.02 8.62 9.66
C GLY A 197 9.82 9.56 9.81
N GLN A 198 9.87 10.49 10.77
CA GLN A 198 8.84 11.50 10.95
C GLN A 198 8.81 12.53 9.82
N GLN A 199 9.98 13.01 9.36
CA GLN A 199 10.07 13.95 8.25
C GLN A 199 9.55 13.33 6.95
N LYS A 200 9.96 12.09 6.66
CA LYS A 200 9.44 11.32 5.51
C LYS A 200 7.92 11.17 5.55
N GLY A 201 7.35 10.89 6.72
CA GLY A 201 5.89 10.80 6.88
C GLY A 201 5.18 12.11 6.52
N LYS A 202 5.73 13.25 6.95
CA LYS A 202 5.18 14.58 6.63
C LYS A 202 5.29 14.89 5.14
N LEU A 203 6.47 14.68 4.54
CA LEU A 203 6.69 14.92 3.11
C LEU A 203 5.81 14.02 2.24
N GLN A 204 5.58 12.77 2.64
CA GLN A 204 4.67 11.87 1.93
C GLN A 204 3.23 12.39 1.95
N MET A 205 2.77 12.92 3.08
CA MET A 205 1.43 13.52 3.19
C MET A 205 1.30 14.78 2.32
N GLU A 206 2.32 15.65 2.34
CA GLU A 206 2.34 16.85 1.50
C GLU A 206 2.32 16.50 0.00
N LEU A 207 3.09 15.47 -0.39
CA LEU A 207 3.09 14.95 -1.75
C LEU A 207 1.72 14.41 -2.16
N ASP A 208 1.09 13.58 -1.31
CA ASP A 208 -0.25 13.05 -1.56
C ASP A 208 -1.31 14.17 -1.69
N ALA A 209 -1.20 15.22 -0.87
CA ALA A 209 -2.07 16.39 -0.93
C ALA A 209 -1.89 17.17 -2.26
N LYS A 210 -0.64 17.39 -2.66
CA LYS A 210 -0.30 18.06 -3.93
C LYS A 210 -0.70 17.24 -5.15
N GLU A 211 -0.57 15.91 -5.10
CA GLU A 211 -1.08 15.03 -6.17
C GLU A 211 -2.60 15.15 -6.35
N SER A 212 -3.35 15.21 -5.24
CA SER A 212 -4.80 15.44 -5.28
C SER A 212 -5.15 16.82 -5.87
N GLU A 213 -4.39 17.87 -5.52
CA GLU A 213 -4.58 19.21 -6.07
C GLU A 213 -4.35 19.23 -7.59
N ILE A 214 -3.28 18.58 -8.06
CA ILE A 214 -2.99 18.43 -9.49
C ILE A 214 -4.10 17.67 -10.20
N GLU A 215 -4.64 16.61 -9.61
CA GLU A 215 -5.73 15.83 -10.21
C GLU A 215 -7.02 16.65 -10.31
N GLN A 216 -7.34 17.46 -9.30
CA GLN A 216 -8.48 18.38 -9.34
C GLN A 216 -8.31 19.47 -10.42
N LEU A 217 -7.10 20.04 -10.55
CA LEU A 217 -6.80 21.03 -11.57
C LEU A 217 -6.87 20.43 -12.99
N ARG A 218 -6.33 19.22 -13.18
CA ARG A 218 -6.46 18.47 -14.44
C ARG A 218 -7.92 18.16 -14.76
N GLN A 219 -8.73 17.85 -13.76
CA GLN A 219 -10.16 17.61 -13.95
C GLN A 219 -10.91 18.89 -14.35
N LYS A 220 -10.59 20.04 -13.73
CA LYS A 220 -11.15 21.34 -14.12
C LYS A 220 -10.77 21.72 -15.56
N LEU A 221 -9.52 21.45 -15.97
CA LEU A 221 -9.06 21.61 -17.35
C LEU A 221 -9.83 20.69 -18.32
N ALA A 222 -10.00 19.41 -17.99
CA ALA A 222 -10.74 18.47 -18.84
C ALA A 222 -12.23 18.81 -18.99
N VAL A 223 -12.87 19.40 -17.96
CA VAL A 223 -14.26 19.90 -18.06
C VAL A 223 -14.31 21.17 -18.91
N SER A 224 -13.31 22.06 -18.80
CA SER A 224 -13.21 23.27 -19.62
C SER A 224 -13.01 22.94 -21.10
N ASP A 225 -12.15 21.96 -21.42
CA ASP A 225 -11.89 21.55 -22.80
C ASP A 225 -13.13 20.91 -23.45
N ASN A 226 -13.90 20.12 -22.72
CA ASN A 226 -15.13 19.49 -23.24
C ASN A 226 -16.29 20.47 -23.49
N VAL A 227 -16.29 21.65 -22.86
CA VAL A 227 -17.31 22.69 -23.13
C VAL A 227 -16.95 23.50 -24.39
N SER A 228 -15.66 23.61 -24.74
CA SER A 228 -15.23 24.31 -25.95
C SER A 228 -15.42 23.53 -27.27
N ILE A 229 -15.61 22.21 -27.23
CA ILE A 229 -15.77 21.37 -28.44
C ILE A 229 -17.24 21.14 -28.85
N ASN A 230 -18.20 21.46 -27.98
CA ASN A 230 -19.62 21.19 -28.23
C ASN A 230 -20.39 22.38 -28.87
N SER A 231 -19.70 23.42 -29.35
CA SER A 231 -20.33 24.59 -29.97
C SER A 231 -20.28 24.63 -31.51
N SER A 232 -19.96 23.53 -32.19
CA SER A 232 -20.10 23.47 -33.64
C SER A 232 -20.43 22.09 -34.17
N HIS A 233 -21.50 22.07 -34.97
CA HIS A 233 -21.82 21.10 -36.02
C HIS A 233 -22.80 19.96 -35.67
N LEU A 234 -24.04 20.17 -36.12
CA LEU A 234 -25.01 19.13 -36.44
C LEU A 234 -24.50 18.34 -37.67
N GLU A 235 -24.51 17.00 -37.61
CA GLU A 235 -25.07 16.09 -38.63
C GLU A 235 -24.65 14.63 -38.33
N ASP A 236 -25.67 13.79 -38.28
CA ASP A 236 -25.82 12.33 -38.46
C ASP A 236 -24.59 11.38 -38.52
N GLY A 237 -24.74 10.22 -37.83
CA GLY A 237 -24.04 8.97 -38.20
C GLY A 237 -23.11 8.32 -37.17
N ASP A 238 -23.59 7.21 -36.59
CA ASP A 238 -22.85 6.12 -35.92
C ASP A 238 -22.30 6.36 -34.49
N VAL A 239 -23.04 5.80 -33.52
CA VAL A 239 -22.72 5.78 -32.10
C VAL A 239 -21.93 4.52 -31.75
N SER A 240 -20.60 4.64 -31.61
CA SER A 240 -19.80 3.57 -31.01
C SER A 240 -18.62 4.11 -30.18
N LEU A 241 -18.79 4.01 -28.85
CA LEU A 241 -17.74 3.68 -27.86
C LEU A 241 -16.87 4.79 -27.21
N THR A 242 -17.34 6.03 -27.03
CA THR A 242 -16.63 7.00 -26.16
C THR A 242 -17.55 7.84 -25.26
N SER A 243 -18.62 7.28 -24.70
CA SER A 243 -19.42 7.95 -23.68
C SER A 243 -19.03 7.51 -22.26
N ALA A 244 -17.85 7.92 -21.78
CA ALA A 244 -17.62 7.97 -20.34
C ALA A 244 -18.21 9.29 -19.85
N SER A 245 -19.42 9.25 -19.27
CA SER A 245 -20.05 10.41 -18.66
C SER A 245 -19.11 10.99 -17.57
N PRO A 246 -19.03 12.33 -17.39
CA PRO A 246 -18.19 12.95 -16.35
C PRO A 246 -18.44 12.40 -14.93
N SER A 247 -19.63 11.82 -14.71
CA SER A 247 -20.09 11.17 -13.49
C SER A 247 -19.37 9.86 -13.15
N ASP A 248 -18.77 9.17 -14.12
CA ASP A 248 -18.06 7.91 -13.90
C ASP A 248 -16.62 8.11 -13.37
N ILE A 249 -16.10 9.36 -13.43
CA ILE A 249 -14.69 9.65 -13.12
C ILE A 249 -14.50 10.04 -11.65
N HIS A 250 -15.49 10.69 -11.02
CA HIS A 250 -15.40 11.27 -9.69
C HIS A 250 -16.43 10.65 -8.73
N MET A 251 -16.01 9.66 -7.95
CA MET A 251 -16.85 9.08 -6.89
C MET A 251 -16.44 9.66 -5.55
N GLU A 252 -17.36 10.39 -4.92
CA GLU A 252 -17.21 10.88 -3.56
C GLU A 252 -18.52 10.81 -2.80
N GLY A 253 -18.43 10.83 -1.47
CA GLY A 253 -19.58 10.95 -0.60
C GLY A 253 -19.34 10.41 0.80
N TRP A 254 -20.38 10.54 1.62
CA TRP A 254 -20.35 10.07 2.98
C TRP A 254 -20.45 8.54 3.07
N LEU A 255 -19.52 7.94 3.78
CA LEU A 255 -19.56 6.55 4.22
C LEU A 255 -19.34 6.49 5.73
N ALA A 256 -19.79 5.43 6.36
CA ALA A 256 -19.55 5.22 7.78
C ALA A 256 -18.60 4.04 7.99
N VAL A 257 -17.56 4.25 8.79
CA VAL A 257 -16.52 3.27 9.14
C VAL A 257 -16.76 2.82 10.59
N PRO A 258 -16.61 1.54 10.93
CA PRO A 258 -16.81 1.07 12.30
C PRO A 258 -15.79 1.71 13.26
N ASN A 259 -16.27 2.21 14.39
CA ASN A 259 -15.39 2.70 15.46
C ASN A 259 -14.78 1.48 16.19
N LYS A 260 -13.45 1.46 16.34
CA LYS A 260 -12.63 0.24 16.49
C LYS A 260 -13.18 -0.77 17.54
N GLN A 261 -13.16 -2.06 17.16
CA GLN A 261 -13.42 -3.29 17.92
C GLN A 261 -14.87 -3.67 18.31
N ASN A 262 -15.88 -2.77 18.29
CA ASN A 262 -17.28 -3.19 18.50
C ASN A 262 -18.34 -2.21 17.97
N ILE A 263 -18.99 -2.55 16.83
CA ILE A 263 -20.05 -1.75 16.19
C ILE A 263 -21.19 -1.39 17.16
N LYS A 264 -21.52 -2.25 18.13
CA LYS A 264 -22.62 -1.99 19.08
C LYS A 264 -22.26 -0.98 20.18
N LYS A 265 -20.98 -0.84 20.56
CA LYS A 265 -20.57 -0.03 21.72
C LYS A 265 -20.12 1.38 21.34
N TYR A 266 -19.52 1.53 20.15
CA TYR A 266 -18.94 2.80 19.69
C TYR A 266 -19.54 3.32 18.37
N GLY A 267 -20.43 2.55 17.73
CA GLY A 267 -21.20 2.97 16.57
C GLY A 267 -20.41 3.09 15.27
N TRP A 268 -21.07 3.65 14.26
CA TRP A 268 -20.50 3.98 12.96
C TRP A 268 -19.98 5.42 12.97
N LYS A 269 -18.72 5.64 12.58
CA LYS A 269 -18.13 6.97 12.42
C LYS A 269 -18.30 7.42 10.98
N LYS A 270 -19.03 8.52 10.77
CA LYS A 270 -19.23 9.10 9.44
C LYS A 270 -17.92 9.76 8.97
N GLN A 271 -17.50 9.45 7.75
CA GLN A 271 -16.32 9.99 7.09
C GLN A 271 -16.68 10.36 5.65
N TYR A 272 -16.05 11.42 5.15
CA TYR A 272 -16.21 11.84 3.77
C TYR A 272 -15.16 11.13 2.93
N VAL A 273 -15.59 10.34 1.94
CA VAL A 273 -14.71 9.47 1.16
C VAL A 273 -14.62 9.96 -0.27
N VAL A 274 -13.41 10.05 -0.80
CA VAL A 274 -13.13 10.49 -2.16
C VAL A 274 -12.28 9.43 -2.87
N VAL A 275 -12.72 8.99 -4.04
CA VAL A 275 -12.03 7.98 -4.86
C VAL A 275 -11.30 8.68 -6.01
N SER A 276 -9.99 8.80 -5.90
CA SER A 276 -9.12 9.31 -6.96
C SER A 276 -8.78 8.20 -7.98
N SER A 277 -7.92 8.48 -8.97
CA SER A 277 -7.50 7.46 -9.94
C SER A 277 -6.64 6.35 -9.33
N LYS A 278 -5.90 6.65 -8.26
CA LYS A 278 -4.95 5.74 -7.61
C LYS A 278 -5.23 5.46 -6.13
N LYS A 279 -5.99 6.32 -5.45
CA LYS A 279 -6.17 6.27 -3.99
C LYS A 279 -7.66 6.40 -3.60
N VAL A 280 -8.00 5.89 -2.43
CA VAL A 280 -9.26 6.16 -1.73
C VAL A 280 -8.92 6.92 -0.46
N LEU A 281 -9.44 8.13 -0.35
CA LEU A 281 -9.10 9.11 0.69
C LEU A 281 -10.27 9.26 1.65
N PHE A 282 -10.01 9.20 2.95
CA PHE A 282 -11.02 9.32 4.00
C PHE A 282 -10.76 10.57 4.84
N TYR A 283 -11.75 11.46 4.91
CA TYR A 283 -11.71 12.71 5.69
C TYR A 283 -12.70 12.65 6.86
N ASN A 284 -12.40 13.35 7.96
CA ASN A 284 -13.35 13.45 9.08
C ASN A 284 -14.52 14.40 8.72
N SER A 285 -14.27 15.44 7.93
CA SER A 285 -15.30 16.38 7.49
C SER A 285 -15.18 16.75 6.01
N GLU A 286 -16.26 17.26 5.42
CA GLU A 286 -16.26 17.81 4.06
C GLU A 286 -15.44 19.11 3.97
N ALA A 287 -15.36 19.87 5.06
CA ALA A 287 -14.53 21.06 5.17
C ALA A 287 -13.03 20.72 5.14
N ASP A 288 -12.61 19.59 5.74
CA ASP A 288 -11.23 19.11 5.68
C ASP A 288 -10.79 18.85 4.22
N ARG A 289 -11.72 18.37 3.40
CA ARG A 289 -11.50 18.18 1.95
C ARG A 289 -11.40 19.50 1.20
N GLN A 290 -12.19 20.52 1.55
CA GLN A 290 -12.16 21.85 0.91
C GLN A 290 -10.91 22.66 1.29
N ASN A 291 -10.41 22.48 2.51
CA ASN A 291 -9.22 23.17 3.02
C ASN A 291 -7.91 22.40 2.76
N VAL A 292 -7.93 21.34 1.94
CA VAL A 292 -6.76 20.49 1.62
C VAL A 292 -6.04 20.03 2.91
N SER A 293 -6.82 19.66 3.93
CA SER A 293 -6.28 19.09 5.16
C SER A 293 -5.98 17.60 4.97
N ASP A 294 -5.01 17.07 5.73
CA ASP A 294 -4.56 15.70 5.54
C ASP A 294 -5.70 14.67 5.74
N PRO A 295 -5.88 13.71 4.81
CA PRO A 295 -6.82 12.61 5.00
C PRO A 295 -6.46 11.82 6.26
N VAL A 296 -7.46 11.26 6.93
CA VAL A 296 -7.29 10.41 8.13
C VAL A 296 -6.75 9.04 7.75
N LEU A 297 -7.20 8.54 6.62
CA LEU A 297 -6.82 7.25 6.06
C LEU A 297 -6.72 7.39 4.54
N VAL A 298 -5.68 6.80 3.97
CA VAL A 298 -5.47 6.66 2.54
C VAL A 298 -5.30 5.18 2.22
N LEU A 299 -6.04 4.69 1.24
CA LEU A 299 -5.91 3.34 0.71
C LEU A 299 -5.49 3.39 -0.76
N ASP A 300 -4.48 2.60 -1.11
CA ASP A 300 -4.04 2.49 -2.49
C ASP A 300 -4.99 1.59 -3.27
N ILE A 301 -5.54 2.07 -4.38
CA ILE A 301 -6.45 1.27 -5.21
C ILE A 301 -5.74 0.02 -5.74
N GLU A 302 -4.44 0.10 -5.99
CA GLU A 302 -3.60 -1.03 -6.42
C GLU A 302 -3.41 -2.07 -5.31
N SER A 303 -3.59 -1.68 -4.04
CA SER A 303 -3.57 -2.57 -2.90
C SER A 303 -4.94 -3.19 -2.58
N LEU A 304 -6.01 -2.77 -3.25
CA LEU A 304 -7.36 -3.32 -3.05
C LEU A 304 -7.50 -4.65 -3.79
N PHE A 305 -7.76 -5.72 -3.04
CA PHE A 305 -7.95 -7.06 -3.59
C PHE A 305 -9.37 -7.27 -4.13
N HIS A 306 -10.38 -6.90 -3.35
CA HIS A 306 -11.78 -6.97 -3.81
C HIS A 306 -12.69 -6.08 -2.97
N VAL A 307 -13.85 -5.76 -3.55
CA VAL A 307 -14.96 -5.08 -2.88
C VAL A 307 -16.23 -5.88 -3.11
N ARG A 308 -16.94 -6.24 -2.04
CA ARG A 308 -18.15 -7.08 -2.12
C ARG A 308 -19.23 -6.64 -1.14
N PRO A 309 -20.52 -6.91 -1.42
CA PRO A 309 -21.56 -6.79 -0.41
C PRO A 309 -21.31 -7.78 0.73
N VAL A 310 -21.73 -7.41 1.94
CA VAL A 310 -21.65 -8.32 3.10
C VAL A 310 -22.93 -9.14 3.25
N THR A 311 -22.79 -10.27 3.93
CA THR A 311 -23.87 -11.15 4.35
C THR A 311 -24.06 -11.09 5.87
N GLN A 312 -25.14 -11.68 6.38
CA GLN A 312 -25.37 -11.80 7.83
C GLN A 312 -24.23 -12.54 8.55
N GLY A 313 -23.50 -13.44 7.85
CA GLY A 313 -22.33 -14.12 8.39
C GLY A 313 -21.13 -13.20 8.60
N ASP A 314 -20.91 -12.25 7.70
CA ASP A 314 -19.82 -11.27 7.76
C ASP A 314 -20.03 -10.24 8.89
N VAL A 315 -21.30 -9.89 9.17
CA VAL A 315 -21.67 -8.86 10.15
C VAL A 315 -22.73 -9.35 11.13
N TYR A 316 -22.43 -10.42 11.88
CA TYR A 316 -23.38 -11.07 12.80
C TYR A 316 -23.97 -10.16 13.90
N ARG A 317 -23.35 -9.00 14.18
CA ARG A 317 -23.79 -8.03 15.19
C ARG A 317 -24.53 -6.82 14.62
N ALA A 318 -24.56 -6.65 13.29
CA ALA A 318 -25.23 -5.52 12.66
C ALA A 318 -26.74 -5.75 12.57
N ASP A 319 -27.51 -4.66 12.63
CA ASP A 319 -28.96 -4.72 12.46
C ASP A 319 -29.30 -5.16 11.03
N SER A 320 -30.32 -6.02 10.87
CA SER A 320 -30.70 -6.57 9.57
C SER A 320 -31.07 -5.52 8.52
N LYS A 321 -31.50 -4.33 8.95
CA LYS A 321 -31.79 -3.16 8.09
C LYS A 321 -30.53 -2.50 7.52
N ASP A 322 -29.38 -2.66 8.18
CA ASP A 322 -28.12 -2.03 7.79
C ASP A 322 -27.32 -2.93 6.84
N ILE A 323 -27.46 -4.25 6.97
CA ILE A 323 -26.72 -5.26 6.17
C ILE A 323 -26.76 -4.99 4.66
N PRO A 324 -27.92 -4.67 4.03
CA PRO A 324 -27.97 -4.38 2.59
C PRO A 324 -27.21 -3.13 2.16
N ARG A 325 -26.80 -2.28 3.13
CA ARG A 325 -26.08 -1.03 2.93
C ARG A 325 -24.59 -1.14 3.27
N ILE A 326 -24.18 -2.25 3.87
CA ILE A 326 -22.78 -2.50 4.24
C ILE A 326 -22.08 -3.22 3.08
N PHE A 327 -20.81 -2.89 2.88
CA PHE A 327 -19.92 -3.59 1.97
C PHE A 327 -18.53 -3.74 2.59
N GLN A 328 -17.81 -4.76 2.15
CA GLN A 328 -16.47 -5.08 2.61
C GLN A 328 -15.45 -4.72 1.52
N VAL A 329 -14.35 -4.13 1.95
CA VAL A 329 -13.16 -3.87 1.16
C VAL A 329 -12.01 -4.68 1.76
N LEU A 330 -11.37 -5.52 0.95
CA LEU A 330 -10.16 -6.26 1.36
C LEU A 330 -8.95 -5.66 0.66
N TYR A 331 -7.89 -5.34 1.40
CA TYR A 331 -6.71 -4.66 0.88
C TYR A 331 -5.41 -5.05 1.58
N ALA A 332 -4.27 -4.78 0.96
CA ALA A 332 -2.95 -5.03 1.54
C ALA A 332 -2.61 -3.96 2.60
N THR A 333 -2.11 -4.36 3.76
CA THR A 333 -1.76 -3.45 4.87
C THR A 333 -0.68 -2.42 4.48
N GLU A 334 0.19 -2.76 3.52
CA GLU A 334 1.22 -1.85 3.00
C GLU A 334 0.64 -0.67 2.20
N GLY A 335 -0.56 -0.81 1.64
CA GLY A 335 -1.24 0.27 0.91
C GLY A 335 -2.10 1.17 1.82
N GLU A 336 -1.95 1.04 3.14
CA GLU A 336 -2.69 1.80 4.15
C GLU A 336 -1.82 2.88 4.77
N ASN A 337 -2.18 4.16 4.61
CA ASN A 337 -1.52 5.27 5.29
C ASN A 337 -2.48 5.92 6.29
N ARG A 338 -2.14 5.92 7.59
CA ARG A 338 -2.96 6.51 8.67
C ARG A 338 -2.22 7.67 9.35
N ARG A 339 -2.98 8.66 9.84
CA ARG A 339 -2.39 9.74 10.65
C ARG A 339 -1.74 9.21 11.96
N PRO A 340 -0.56 9.75 12.36
CA PRO A 340 0.20 9.30 13.53
C PRO A 340 -0.56 9.26 14.86
N GLU A 341 -1.55 10.14 15.05
CA GLU A 341 -2.31 10.26 16.30
C GLU A 341 -3.20 9.03 16.62
N GLU A 342 -3.50 8.16 15.64
CA GLU A 342 -4.30 6.94 15.83
C GLU A 342 -3.49 5.62 15.73
N ILE A 343 -2.14 5.69 15.69
CA ILE A 343 -1.24 4.51 15.64
C ILE A 343 -1.19 3.80 17.02
N GLY A 344 -1.79 4.38 18.06
CA GLY A 344 -1.93 3.75 19.37
C GLY A 344 -2.70 2.43 19.32
N HIS A 345 -2.00 1.34 19.61
CA HIS A 345 -2.52 0.00 19.88
C HIS A 345 -3.08 -0.79 18.68
N ASP A 346 -2.22 -1.22 17.75
CA ASP A 346 -2.56 -2.37 16.92
C ASP A 346 -1.33 -3.23 16.58
N MET A 347 -0.75 -3.81 17.63
CA MET A 347 0.15 -4.97 17.52
C MET A 347 -0.40 -6.06 18.44
N SER A 348 -1.53 -6.67 18.03
CA SER A 348 -1.85 -7.98 18.58
C SER A 348 -0.87 -8.97 17.97
N ALA A 349 0.23 -9.20 18.69
CA ALA A 349 1.10 -10.35 18.49
C ALA A 349 0.27 -11.64 18.69
N GLN A 350 -0.43 -12.09 17.64
CA GLN A 350 -1.15 -13.36 17.66
C GLN A 350 -0.22 -14.47 17.17
N ASP A 351 0.41 -15.05 18.20
CA ASP A 351 0.63 -16.46 18.48
C ASP A 351 1.19 -17.36 17.36
N LYS A 352 2.35 -17.96 17.66
CA LYS A 352 3.03 -18.98 16.85
C LYS A 352 2.23 -20.29 16.91
N SER A 353 1.06 -20.32 16.29
CA SER A 353 0.31 -21.55 16.05
C SER A 353 0.93 -22.32 14.89
N ALA A 354 0.85 -23.65 14.88
CA ALA A 354 1.39 -24.51 13.83
C ALA A 354 0.82 -24.11 12.45
N VAL A 355 1.66 -23.48 11.64
CA VAL A 355 1.33 -23.02 10.30
C VAL A 355 1.54 -24.17 9.32
N GLU A 356 0.53 -24.46 8.49
CA GLU A 356 0.56 -25.50 7.47
C GLU A 356 0.60 -24.85 6.07
N MET A 357 1.64 -25.15 5.29
CA MET A 357 1.87 -24.53 3.97
C MET A 357 1.34 -25.43 2.84
N HIS A 358 0.43 -24.94 2.01
CA HIS A 358 -0.13 -25.72 0.89
C HIS A 358 -0.43 -24.83 -0.33
N LYS A 359 0.14 -25.16 -1.50
CA LYS A 359 -0.03 -24.41 -2.77
C LYS A 359 0.13 -22.88 -2.65
N GLY A 360 1.06 -22.42 -1.81
CA GLY A 360 1.34 -21.01 -1.55
C GLY A 360 0.42 -20.34 -0.50
N HIS A 361 -0.52 -21.08 0.08
CA HIS A 361 -1.34 -20.64 1.21
C HIS A 361 -0.65 -20.95 2.53
N GLU A 362 -0.71 -19.99 3.44
CA GLU A 362 -0.32 -20.15 4.85
C GLU A 362 -1.56 -20.45 5.69
N PHE A 363 -1.87 -21.73 5.91
CA PHE A 363 -3.06 -22.13 6.66
C PHE A 363 -2.79 -22.16 8.16
N VAL A 364 -3.71 -21.59 8.93
CA VAL A 364 -3.77 -21.69 10.38
C VAL A 364 -4.99 -22.50 10.80
N PRO A 365 -4.85 -23.45 11.75
CA PRO A 365 -5.99 -24.16 12.32
C PRO A 365 -6.90 -23.22 13.12
N ILE A 366 -8.19 -23.21 12.80
CA ILE A 366 -9.22 -22.38 13.46
C ILE A 366 -10.46 -23.22 13.75
N HIS A 367 -11.19 -22.87 14.82
CA HIS A 367 -12.48 -23.46 15.18
C HIS A 367 -13.59 -22.42 15.10
N TYR A 368 -14.49 -22.54 14.11
CA TYR A 368 -15.59 -21.59 13.95
C TYR A 368 -16.78 -21.98 14.84
N ARG A 369 -17.09 -21.14 15.84
CA ARG A 369 -18.33 -21.27 16.64
C ARG A 369 -19.51 -20.46 16.07
N THR A 370 -19.26 -19.72 15.00
CA THR A 370 -20.20 -18.87 14.27
C THR A 370 -20.46 -19.45 12.88
N PRO A 371 -21.63 -19.19 12.26
CA PRO A 371 -21.93 -19.65 10.91
C PRO A 371 -20.83 -19.37 9.88
N THR A 372 -20.19 -20.43 9.37
CA THR A 372 -19.09 -20.35 8.41
C THR A 372 -19.07 -21.61 7.53
N THR A 373 -18.90 -21.46 6.22
CA THR A 373 -18.88 -22.58 5.27
C THR A 373 -17.47 -22.81 4.73
N CYS A 374 -17.16 -24.05 4.34
CA CYS A 374 -15.93 -24.38 3.64
C CYS A 374 -16.01 -23.95 2.18
N ASP A 375 -14.99 -23.27 1.67
CA ASP A 375 -14.93 -22.77 0.29
C ASP A 375 -14.74 -23.88 -0.76
N SER A 376 -14.32 -25.08 -0.33
CA SER A 376 -14.11 -26.22 -1.22
C SER A 376 -15.39 -27.04 -1.40
N CYS A 377 -16.01 -27.47 -0.30
CA CYS A 377 -17.17 -28.37 -0.35
C CYS A 377 -18.51 -27.68 -0.06
N ASN A 378 -18.51 -26.38 0.27
CA ASN A 378 -19.67 -25.59 0.66
C ASN A 378 -20.45 -26.13 1.88
N LYS A 379 -19.89 -27.10 2.62
CA LYS A 379 -20.48 -27.63 3.85
C LYS A 379 -20.16 -26.72 5.04
N PRO A 380 -20.99 -26.72 6.09
CA PRO A 380 -20.69 -26.00 7.32
C PRO A 380 -19.34 -26.43 7.91
N VAL A 381 -18.48 -25.46 8.22
CA VAL A 381 -17.21 -25.66 8.94
C VAL A 381 -17.28 -25.10 10.37
N TRP A 382 -18.50 -25.00 10.89
CA TRP A 382 -18.79 -24.42 12.19
C TRP A 382 -19.74 -25.28 13.01
N HIS A 383 -19.66 -25.15 14.32
CA HIS A 383 -20.65 -25.68 15.27
C HIS A 383 -20.48 -24.99 16.62
N MET A 384 -21.58 -24.72 17.34
CA MET A 384 -21.51 -23.95 18.60
C MET A 384 -20.75 -24.69 19.71
N LEU A 385 -21.06 -25.97 19.94
CA LEU A 385 -20.44 -26.78 20.99
C LEU A 385 -19.15 -27.47 20.53
N HIS A 386 -19.22 -28.23 19.43
CA HIS A 386 -18.12 -29.01 18.87
C HIS A 386 -17.78 -28.60 17.44
N PRO A 387 -17.14 -27.42 17.24
CA PRO A 387 -16.73 -26.96 15.92
C PRO A 387 -15.79 -27.98 15.26
N PRO A 388 -16.02 -28.36 13.99
CA PRO A 388 -15.10 -29.20 13.25
C PRO A 388 -13.76 -28.48 13.05
N GLN A 389 -12.66 -29.24 12.87
CA GLN A 389 -11.36 -28.64 12.61
C GLN A 389 -11.35 -27.96 11.24
N ALA A 390 -10.99 -26.68 11.23
CA ALA A 390 -10.92 -25.85 10.04
C ALA A 390 -9.51 -25.31 9.85
N LEU A 391 -9.22 -24.94 8.61
CA LEU A 391 -8.04 -24.21 8.19
C LEU A 391 -8.49 -22.87 7.60
N GLU A 392 -7.83 -21.79 7.98
CA GLU A 392 -7.98 -20.48 7.35
C GLU A 392 -6.64 -20.02 6.81
N CYS A 393 -6.58 -19.60 5.55
CA CYS A 393 -5.35 -19.02 5.03
C CYS A 393 -5.15 -17.61 5.61
N ARG A 394 -4.01 -17.33 6.25
CA ARG A 394 -3.68 -15.99 6.78
C ARG A 394 -3.59 -14.90 5.71
N ARG A 395 -3.38 -15.29 4.45
CA ARG A 395 -3.14 -14.36 3.34
C ARG A 395 -4.42 -14.02 2.58
N CYS A 396 -5.15 -15.04 2.14
CA CYS A 396 -6.35 -14.87 1.32
C CYS A 396 -7.66 -15.16 2.06
N HIS A 397 -7.61 -15.53 3.34
CA HIS A 397 -8.76 -15.88 4.18
C HIS A 397 -9.65 -17.01 3.65
N THR A 398 -9.16 -17.81 2.71
CA THR A 398 -9.84 -19.04 2.26
C THR A 398 -9.99 -20.01 3.42
N LYS A 399 -11.20 -20.54 3.58
CA LYS A 399 -11.59 -21.42 4.69
C LYS A 399 -11.87 -22.82 4.18
N ALA A 400 -11.23 -23.83 4.78
CA ALA A 400 -11.43 -25.23 4.43
C ALA A 400 -11.57 -26.10 5.68
N HIS A 401 -12.23 -27.25 5.58
CA HIS A 401 -12.09 -28.29 6.62
C HIS A 401 -10.64 -28.81 6.62
N LYS A 402 -10.09 -29.08 7.80
CA LYS A 402 -8.75 -29.70 7.90
C LYS A 402 -8.70 -31.06 7.21
N ASP A 403 -9.81 -31.80 7.27
CA ASP A 403 -9.98 -33.10 6.58
C ASP A 403 -9.60 -33.07 5.10
N HIS A 404 -9.83 -31.95 4.40
CA HIS A 404 -9.48 -31.83 2.98
C HIS A 404 -7.96 -31.85 2.75
N LEU A 405 -7.20 -31.24 3.67
CA LEU A 405 -5.74 -31.26 3.64
C LEU A 405 -5.20 -32.62 4.12
N ASP A 406 -5.76 -33.16 5.20
CA ASP A 406 -5.33 -34.46 5.77
C ASP A 406 -5.57 -35.62 4.78
N LYS A 407 -6.62 -35.54 3.95
CA LYS A 407 -6.92 -36.51 2.89
C LYS A 407 -6.23 -36.22 1.55
N ASN A 408 -5.41 -35.16 1.51
CA ASN A 408 -4.70 -34.70 0.32
C ASN A 408 -5.61 -34.50 -0.91
N GLU A 409 -6.84 -34.04 -0.67
CA GLU A 409 -7.82 -33.72 -1.72
C GLU A 409 -7.43 -32.41 -2.41
N GLU A 410 -7.75 -32.25 -3.68
CA GLU A 410 -7.55 -30.97 -4.38
C GLU A 410 -8.66 -29.99 -4.00
N PHE A 411 -8.54 -29.38 -2.82
CA PHE A 411 -9.58 -28.52 -2.24
C PHE A 411 -9.36 -27.03 -2.49
N VAL A 412 -8.14 -26.62 -2.84
CA VAL A 412 -7.76 -25.22 -3.08
C VAL A 412 -6.79 -25.12 -4.25
N GLY A 413 -6.90 -24.03 -5.02
CA GLY A 413 -5.94 -23.66 -6.07
C GLY A 413 -4.64 -23.06 -5.49
N TYR A 414 -3.81 -22.47 -6.34
CA TYR A 414 -2.66 -21.68 -5.87
C TYR A 414 -3.13 -20.38 -5.19
N CYS A 415 -2.44 -19.99 -4.12
CA CYS A 415 -2.73 -18.76 -3.42
C CYS A 415 -2.57 -17.57 -4.35
N LYS A 416 -3.67 -16.84 -4.55
CA LYS A 416 -3.69 -15.63 -5.36
C LYS A 416 -2.95 -14.45 -4.70
N VAL A 417 -2.61 -14.59 -3.41
CA VAL A 417 -1.85 -13.62 -2.60
C VAL A 417 -0.37 -14.06 -2.49
N ASN A 418 0.15 -14.72 -3.52
CA ASN A 418 1.54 -15.18 -3.52
C ASN A 418 2.46 -14.12 -4.12
N TYR A 419 2.76 -13.09 -3.33
CA TYR A 419 3.97 -12.28 -3.47
C TYR A 419 4.37 -11.75 -2.09
N ASP A 420 5.61 -12.05 -1.71
CA ASP A 420 6.31 -11.73 -0.47
C ASP A 420 5.69 -12.22 0.86
N GLN A 421 6.52 -12.78 1.74
CA GLN A 421 6.10 -13.32 3.06
C GLN A 421 5.64 -12.24 4.05
N ASN A 422 5.69 -10.96 3.64
CA ASN A 422 5.45 -9.79 4.49
C ASN A 422 4.11 -9.09 4.27
N ILE A 423 3.31 -9.44 3.25
CA ILE A 423 2.08 -8.72 2.94
C ILE A 423 0.91 -9.28 3.78
N GLN A 424 0.55 -8.57 4.85
CA GLN A 424 -0.65 -8.84 5.64
C GLN A 424 -1.88 -8.18 4.97
N ALA A 425 -3.00 -8.88 4.83
CA ALA A 425 -4.25 -8.31 4.31
C ALA A 425 -5.14 -7.81 5.47
N LYS A 426 -5.87 -6.71 5.24
CA LYS A 426 -6.87 -6.16 6.16
C LYS A 426 -8.23 -6.07 5.49
N GLU A 427 -9.27 -6.27 6.31
CA GLU A 427 -10.65 -6.04 5.93
C GLU A 427 -11.18 -4.73 6.52
N MET A 428 -11.99 -4.01 5.75
CA MET A 428 -12.71 -2.84 6.21
C MET A 428 -14.18 -2.93 5.80
N LEU A 429 -15.05 -2.65 6.76
CA LEU A 429 -16.48 -2.54 6.54
C LEU A 429 -16.86 -1.07 6.34
N LEU A 430 -17.65 -0.81 5.31
CA LEU A 430 -18.15 0.51 4.97
C LEU A 430 -19.67 0.47 4.88
N LEU A 431 -20.34 1.39 5.56
CA LEU A 431 -21.79 1.55 5.53
C LEU A 431 -22.16 2.75 4.65
N ALA A 432 -22.98 2.52 3.63
CA ALA A 432 -23.55 3.57 2.79
C ALA A 432 -24.90 4.06 3.34
N ASP A 433 -25.35 5.24 2.89
CA ASP A 433 -26.66 5.77 3.32
C ASP A 433 -27.83 4.88 2.85
N THR A 434 -27.73 4.28 1.66
CA THR A 434 -28.79 3.43 1.07
C THR A 434 -28.20 2.19 0.38
N SER A 435 -29.04 1.19 0.12
CA SER A 435 -28.65 -0.03 -0.61
C SER A 435 -28.26 0.28 -2.05
N GLU A 436 -28.86 1.29 -2.65
CA GLU A 436 -28.58 1.73 -4.03
C GLU A 436 -27.20 2.39 -4.09
N LYS A 437 -26.90 3.28 -3.13
CA LYS A 437 -25.57 3.89 -3.01
C LYS A 437 -24.51 2.82 -2.77
N GLN A 438 -24.78 1.83 -1.92
CA GLN A 438 -23.87 0.71 -1.70
C GLN A 438 -23.51 -0.03 -3.01
N LYS A 439 -24.50 -0.33 -3.86
CA LYS A 439 -24.26 -0.95 -5.18
C LYS A 439 -23.40 -0.06 -6.08
N VAL A 440 -23.66 1.25 -6.08
CA VAL A 440 -22.89 2.23 -6.86
C VAL A 440 -21.43 2.24 -6.39
N TRP A 441 -21.17 2.31 -5.08
CA TRP A 441 -19.83 2.23 -4.49
C TRP A 441 -19.08 0.95 -4.86
N ILE A 442 -19.72 -0.21 -4.71
CA ILE A 442 -19.14 -1.51 -5.07
C ILE A 442 -18.82 -1.53 -6.57
N GLN A 443 -19.75 -1.11 -7.43
CA GLN A 443 -19.59 -1.16 -8.88
C GLN A 443 -18.41 -0.27 -9.33
N HIS A 444 -18.29 0.93 -8.79
CA HIS A 444 -17.22 1.85 -9.16
C HIS A 444 -15.84 1.37 -8.69
N LEU A 445 -15.73 0.98 -7.41
CA LEU A 445 -14.48 0.46 -6.87
C LEU A 445 -14.08 -0.86 -7.55
N SER A 446 -15.02 -1.78 -7.76
CA SER A 446 -14.77 -3.03 -8.47
C SER A 446 -14.32 -2.80 -9.93
N LYS A 447 -14.86 -1.78 -10.61
CA LYS A 447 -14.39 -1.39 -11.96
C LYS A 447 -12.96 -0.86 -11.91
N LYS A 448 -12.58 -0.07 -10.91
CA LYS A 448 -11.20 0.44 -10.77
C LYS A 448 -10.19 -0.65 -10.44
N ILE A 449 -10.57 -1.62 -9.60
CA ILE A 449 -9.75 -2.82 -9.31
C ILE A 449 -9.60 -3.68 -10.58
N SER A 450 -10.69 -3.88 -11.33
CA SER A 450 -10.67 -4.74 -12.54
C SER A 450 -9.96 -4.09 -13.74
N ARG A 451 -10.02 -2.75 -13.89
CA ARG A 451 -9.34 -2.02 -14.98
C ARG A 451 -7.82 -2.06 -14.89
N LYS A 452 -7.24 -2.44 -13.75
CA LYS A 452 -5.79 -2.51 -13.52
C LYS A 452 -5.30 -3.91 -13.11
N GLY A 453 -6.06 -4.97 -13.38
CA GLY A 453 -5.65 -6.35 -13.11
C GLY A 453 -4.57 -6.88 -14.07
N PHE A 454 -3.37 -7.13 -13.52
CA PHE A 454 -2.34 -8.10 -13.97
C PHE A 454 -1.86 -8.07 -15.43
N ALA A 455 -0.95 -7.15 -15.77
CA ALA A 455 0.02 -7.40 -16.85
C ALA A 455 1.23 -8.13 -16.26
N SER A 456 1.27 -9.46 -16.38
CA SER A 456 2.52 -10.21 -16.23
C SER A 456 3.41 -9.91 -17.43
N SER A 457 4.48 -9.15 -17.22
CA SER A 457 5.59 -9.11 -18.18
C SER A 457 6.26 -10.48 -18.19
N GLY A 458 6.04 -11.24 -19.27
CA GLY A 458 6.58 -12.57 -19.46
C GLY A 458 6.10 -13.14 -20.80
N THR A 459 6.98 -13.13 -21.79
CA THR A 459 6.80 -13.66 -23.15
C THR A 459 6.27 -15.10 -23.18
N ALA A 460 5.08 -15.34 -23.75
CA ALA A 460 4.68 -16.58 -24.44
C ALA A 460 3.36 -16.37 -25.21
N GLY A 461 3.28 -16.95 -26.41
CA GLY A 461 2.18 -16.77 -27.38
C GLY A 461 0.83 -17.37 -26.97
N PRO A 462 -0.17 -17.31 -27.87
CA PRO A 462 -1.58 -17.51 -27.53
C PRO A 462 -1.89 -18.99 -27.34
N THR A 463 -2.43 -19.37 -26.18
CA THR A 463 -3.11 -20.65 -26.01
C THR A 463 -4.49 -20.47 -25.37
N ARG A 464 -5.44 -21.23 -25.93
CA ARG A 464 -6.88 -21.23 -25.70
C ARG A 464 -7.26 -21.75 -24.31
N ASN A 465 -8.42 -21.28 -23.86
CA ASN A 465 -9.37 -21.89 -22.92
C ASN A 465 -8.88 -22.22 -21.49
N THR A 466 -9.42 -21.50 -20.51
CA THR A 466 -9.99 -22.13 -19.30
C THR A 466 -11.21 -21.31 -18.84
N ARG A 467 -12.30 -22.03 -18.58
CA ARG A 467 -13.67 -21.53 -18.37
C ARG A 467 -13.79 -20.69 -17.10
N GLN A 468 -14.47 -19.56 -17.25
CA GLN A 468 -15.06 -18.77 -16.17
C GLN A 468 -16.15 -19.59 -15.47
N TYR A 469 -16.12 -19.64 -14.13
CA TYR A 469 -17.28 -20.09 -13.34
C TYR A 469 -17.94 -18.84 -12.74
N ALA A 470 -18.93 -18.33 -13.46
CA ALA A 470 -19.91 -17.40 -12.92
C ALA A 470 -20.98 -18.22 -12.19
N SER A 471 -21.26 -17.91 -10.93
CA SER A 471 -22.47 -18.40 -10.25
C SER A 471 -23.33 -17.21 -9.84
N PHE A 472 -24.30 -16.90 -10.71
CA PHE A 472 -25.45 -16.08 -10.39
C PHE A 472 -26.58 -16.98 -9.89
N GLY A 473 -27.21 -16.54 -8.79
CA GLY A 473 -28.67 -16.45 -8.63
C GLY A 473 -29.51 -17.73 -8.71
N ILE A 474 -30.02 -18.15 -7.55
CA ILE A 474 -31.11 -19.12 -7.38
C ILE A 474 -32.42 -18.48 -7.86
N GLN A 475 -33.01 -19.01 -8.94
CA GLN A 475 -34.43 -18.81 -9.24
C GLN A 475 -35.26 -19.88 -8.53
N ALA A 476 -36.22 -19.41 -7.73
CA ALA A 476 -37.24 -20.23 -7.09
C ALA A 476 -38.12 -20.92 -8.14
N ARG A 477 -38.24 -22.25 -8.07
CA ARG A 477 -39.23 -23.02 -8.84
C ARG A 477 -40.49 -23.22 -8.02
N GLN A 478 -41.58 -22.61 -8.48
CA GLN A 478 -42.94 -22.98 -8.11
C GLN A 478 -43.29 -24.37 -8.66
N SER A 479 -43.96 -25.13 -7.82
CA SER A 479 -44.61 -26.41 -8.09
C SER A 479 -45.74 -26.27 -9.11
N ASN A 480 -45.81 -27.18 -10.08
CA ASN A 480 -47.11 -27.67 -10.53
C ASN A 480 -47.04 -29.10 -11.10
N ALA A 481 -48.10 -29.83 -10.73
CA ALA A 481 -48.40 -31.24 -10.87
C ALA A 481 -48.10 -31.89 -12.23
N ARG A 482 -47.65 -33.16 -12.18
CA ARG A 482 -47.87 -34.15 -13.24
C ARG A 482 -48.82 -35.23 -12.72
N SER A 483 -49.90 -35.40 -13.47
CA SER A 483 -50.98 -36.36 -13.29
C SER A 483 -50.49 -37.80 -13.38
N SER A 484 -51.12 -38.65 -12.56
CA SER A 484 -51.04 -40.10 -12.56
C SER A 484 -52.27 -40.69 -13.25
N SER A 485 -52.10 -41.72 -14.08
CA SER A 485 -53.14 -42.69 -14.47
C SER A 485 -52.44 -43.97 -14.96
N THR A 486 -52.21 -44.95 -14.09
CA THR A 486 -53.01 -46.19 -13.91
C THR A 486 -52.99 -47.16 -15.10
N LEU A 487 -52.30 -48.30 -14.91
CA LEU A 487 -52.56 -49.58 -15.60
C LEU A 487 -53.78 -50.26 -14.97
N PRO A 488 -54.44 -51.17 -15.70
CA PRO A 488 -54.58 -52.52 -15.14
C PRO A 488 -54.31 -53.66 -16.13
N SER A 489 -54.25 -54.87 -15.57
CA SER A 489 -53.75 -56.12 -16.14
C SER A 489 -54.85 -57.02 -16.73
N ASN A 490 -54.39 -57.89 -17.64
CA ASN A 490 -54.93 -59.21 -18.06
C ASN A 490 -56.28 -59.29 -18.82
N SER A 491 -56.22 -59.81 -20.06
CA SER A 491 -56.82 -61.11 -20.43
C SER A 491 -56.65 -61.41 -21.94
N ARG A 492 -56.06 -62.57 -22.24
CA ARG A 492 -56.35 -63.42 -23.42
C ARG A 492 -57.29 -64.55 -22.92
N PRO A 493 -57.93 -65.38 -23.75
CA PRO A 493 -58.04 -65.39 -25.22
C PRO A 493 -59.50 -65.60 -25.74
N SER A 494 -59.72 -65.34 -27.03
CA SER A 494 -60.37 -66.22 -28.03
C SER A 494 -60.40 -65.51 -29.37
#